data_AF-A0A8T4JV86-F1
#
_entry.id   AF-A0A8T4JV86-F1
#
_cell.length_a   1.000
_cell.length_b   1.000
_cell.length_c   1.000
_cell.angle_alpha   90.00
_cell.angle_beta   90.00
_cell.angle_gamma   90.00
#
_symmetry.space_group_name_H-M   'P 1'
#
loop_
_entity.id
_entity.type
_entity.pdbx_description
1 polymer ?
#
loop_
_entity_poly.entity_id
_entity_poly.type
_entity_poly.pdbx_seq_one_letter_code
_entity_poly.pdbx_strand_id
1 'polypeptide(L)' 'MDYKTEPKQQEPQLICLCAACASAFYNVPTIRIKRADRYQFVKDTCTYCGIRSGYDYIVAPRKVPQRHSGNEAMP' A
#
# COMPACT_ATOMS: atom_id res chain seq x y z
N MET A 1 -14.70 10.26 26.34
CA MET A 1 -14.58 10.71 24.94
C MET A 1 -13.90 9.57 24.22
N ASP A 2 -14.75 8.65 23.79
CA ASP A 2 -14.37 7.29 23.45
C ASP A 2 -14.19 7.35 21.95
N TYR A 3 -12.97 7.66 21.51
CA TYR A 3 -12.62 7.51 20.10
C TYR A 3 -12.61 6.01 19.83
N LYS A 4 -13.80 5.53 19.51
CA LYS A 4 -14.05 4.20 18.99
C LYS A 4 -13.06 4.03 17.83
N THR A 5 -11.98 3.29 18.06
CA THR A 5 -11.00 2.94 17.04
C THR A 5 -11.71 1.97 16.12
N GLU A 6 -12.53 2.51 15.21
CA GLU A 6 -13.01 1.77 14.06
C GLU A 6 -11.78 1.16 13.39
N PRO A 7 -11.81 -0.11 12.98
CA PRO A 7 -10.71 -0.69 12.23
C PRO A 7 -10.61 0.11 10.93
N LYS A 8 -9.77 1.15 10.92
CA LYS A 8 -9.48 1.99 9.77
C LYS A 8 -8.98 1.03 8.71
N GLN A 9 -9.90 0.61 7.84
CA GLN A 9 -9.55 -0.06 6.61
C GLN A 9 -8.70 0.95 5.87
N GLN A 10 -7.38 0.83 6.02
CA GLN A 10 -6.44 1.77 5.43
C GLN A 10 -6.77 1.86 3.95
N GLU A 11 -7.21 3.05 3.55
CA GLU A 11 -7.74 3.27 2.20
C GLU A 11 -6.63 3.05 1.17
N PRO A 12 -6.98 2.50 -0.01
CA PRO A 12 -6.03 2.36 -1.10
C PRO A 12 -5.47 3.74 -1.49
N GLN A 13 -4.14 3.87 -1.51
CA GLN A 13 -3.46 5.10 -1.89
C GLN A 13 -3.00 5.03 -3.36
N LEU A 14 -3.19 6.12 -4.09
CA LEU A 14 -2.63 6.30 -5.43
C LEU A 14 -1.24 6.92 -5.33
N ILE A 15 -0.24 6.28 -5.94
CA ILE A 15 1.15 6.73 -5.90
C ILE A 15 1.79 6.50 -7.27
N CYS A 16 2.58 7.46 -7.75
CA CYS A 16 3.26 7.33 -9.03
C CYS A 16 4.64 6.70 -8.85
N LEU A 17 4.88 5.53 -9.43
CA LEU A 17 6.12 4.77 -9.26
C LEU A 17 6.75 4.40 -10.60
N CYS A 18 8.06 4.56 -10.70
CA CYS A 18 8.85 3.94 -11.77
C CYS A 18 8.97 2.42 -11.55
N ALA A 19 9.32 1.66 -12.59
CA ALA A 19 9.42 0.20 -12.53
C ALA A 19 10.33 -0.32 -11.39
N ALA A 20 11.47 0.34 -11.15
CA ALA A 20 12.39 -0.03 -10.08
C ALA A 20 11.78 0.19 -8.68
N CYS A 21 11.10 1.32 -8.48
CA CYS A 21 10.43 1.59 -7.21
C CYS A 21 9.22 0.66 -7.04
N ALA A 22 8.40 0.46 -8.08
CA ALA A 22 7.27 -0.46 -8.03
C ALA A 22 7.71 -1.89 -7.66
N SER A 23 8.85 -2.37 -8.19
CA SER A 23 9.44 -3.66 -7.82
C SER A 23 9.67 -3.81 -6.31
N ALA A 24 10.17 -2.76 -5.65
CA ALA A 24 10.34 -2.77 -4.20
C ALA A 24 9.01 -2.95 -3.46
N PHE A 25 7.93 -2.32 -3.93
CA PHE A 25 6.59 -2.47 -3.33
C PHE A 25 5.99 -3.86 -3.57
N TYR A 26 6.26 -4.50 -4.71
CA TYR A 26 5.84 -5.89 -4.95
C TYR A 26 6.46 -6.87 -3.94
N ASN A 27 7.66 -6.57 -3.46
CA ASN A 27 8.37 -7.38 -2.47
C ASN A 27 7.91 -7.16 -1.03
N VAL A 28 7.05 -6.18 -0.76
CA VAL A 28 6.54 -5.92 0.59
C VAL A 28 5.33 -6.81 0.86
N PRO A 29 5.42 -7.81 1.76
CA PRO A 29 4.36 -8.80 1.96
C PRO A 29 3.11 -8.23 2.62
N THR A 30 3.24 -7.09 3.31
CA THR A 30 2.14 -6.42 4.02
C THR A 30 1.27 -5.55 3.11
N ILE A 31 1.65 -5.35 1.85
CA ILE A 31 0.92 -4.51 0.91
C ILE A 31 0.58 -5.25 -0.39
N ARG A 32 -0.38 -4.68 -1.13
CA ARG A 32 -0.78 -5.06 -2.47
C ARG A 32 -0.59 -3.83 -3.34
N ILE A 33 0.07 -4.03 -4.47
CA ILE A 33 0.29 -3.00 -5.47
C ILE A 33 -0.28 -3.47 -6.81
N LYS A 34 -1.01 -2.58 -7.49
CA LYS A 34 -1.57 -2.82 -8.83
C LYS A 34 -1.53 -1.53 -9.65
N ARG A 35 -1.45 -1.61 -10.98
CA ARG A 35 -1.60 -0.40 -11.82
C ARG A 35 -3.00 0.18 -11.62
N ALA A 36 -3.06 1.49 -11.41
CA ALA A 36 -4.31 2.23 -11.29
C ALA A 36 -5.07 2.20 -12.62
N ASP A 37 -4.36 2.53 -13.70
CA ASP A 37 -4.85 2.44 -15.06
C ASP A 37 -3.87 1.63 -15.93
N ARG A 38 -4.40 0.61 -16.62
CA ARG A 38 -3.62 -0.23 -17.53
C ARG A 38 -3.35 0.46 -18.87
N TYR A 39 -4.19 1.42 -19.24
CA TYR A 39 -4.14 2.16 -20.50
C TYR A 39 -3.49 3.54 -20.35
N GLN A 40 -2.90 3.85 -19.17
CA GLN A 40 -2.14 5.07 -18.98
C GLN A 40 -0.92 5.07 -19.92
N PHE A 41 -0.96 5.97 -20.90
CA PHE A 41 0.14 6.23 -21.84
C PHE A 41 1.08 7.33 -21.32
N VAL A 42 0.53 8.33 -20.62
CA VAL A 42 1.30 9.42 -20.02
C VAL A 42 2.01 8.93 -18.78
N LYS A 43 3.34 9.09 -18.75
CA LYS A 43 4.15 8.74 -17.59
C LYS A 43 4.46 9.98 -16.78
N ASP A 44 4.23 9.90 -15.49
CA ASP A 44 4.57 10.98 -14.55
C ASP A 44 5.87 10.69 -13.81
N THR A 45 6.44 11.73 -13.21
CA THR A 45 7.66 11.59 -12.41
C THR A 45 7.39 10.74 -11.18
N CYS A 46 8.21 9.71 -10.98
CA CYS A 46 8.10 8.84 -9.81
C CYS A 46 8.18 9.68 -8.52
N THR A 47 7.15 9.61 -7.68
CA THR A 47 7.07 10.34 -6.41
C THR A 47 8.16 9.91 -5.43
N TYR A 48 8.64 8.66 -5.57
CA TYR A 48 9.62 8.09 -4.64
C TYR A 48 11.07 8.47 -4.96
N CYS A 49 11.45 8.40 -6.24
CA CYS A 49 12.84 8.68 -6.63
C CYS A 49 13.03 10.04 -7.30
N GLY A 50 11.97 10.71 -7.75
CA GLY A 50 12.01 12.02 -8.40
C GLY A 50 12.74 12.07 -9.74
N ILE A 51 13.33 10.97 -10.21
CA ILE A 51 14.26 10.96 -11.36
C ILE A 51 13.67 10.24 -12.57
N ARG A 52 12.96 9.12 -12.36
CA ARG A 52 12.46 8.27 -13.44
C ARG A 52 10.97 8.46 -13.63
N SER A 53 10.52 8.42 -14.88
CA SER A 53 9.09 8.40 -15.19
C SER A 53 8.47 7.04 -14.88
N GLY A 54 7.21 7.04 -14.46
CA GLY A 54 6.47 5.91 -13.95
C GLY A 54 4.99 5.95 -14.29
N TYR A 55 4.23 5.09 -13.65
CA TYR A 55 2.78 5.03 -13.78
C TYR A 55 2.13 5.13 -12.41
N ASP A 56 0.83 5.37 -12.39
CA ASP A 56 0.08 5.36 -11.15
C ASP A 56 -0.22 3.93 -10.71
N TYR A 57 0.08 3.68 -9.44
CA TYR A 57 -0.17 2.43 -8.77
C TYR A 57 -1.09 2.67 -7.58
N ILE A 58 -2.06 1.76 -7.42
CA ILE A 58 -2.87 1.66 -6.22
C ILE A 58 -2.14 0.76 -5.25
N VAL A 59 -1.71 1.33 -4.13
CA VAL A 59 -1.08 0.64 -3.00
C VAL A 59 -2.12 0.51 -1.89
N ALA A 60 -2.45 -0.72 -1.53
CA ALA A 60 -3.37 -1.02 -0.45
C ALA A 60 -2.69 -1.99 0.53
N PRO A 61 -2.87 -1.83 1.84
CA PRO A 61 -2.39 -2.83 2.79
C PRO A 61 -3.15 -4.13 2.62
N ARG A 62 -2.46 -5.24 2.84
CA ARG A 62 -3.11 -6.53 2.99
C ARG A 62 -3.83 -6.52 4.31
N LYS A 63 -5.11 -6.90 4.28
CA LYS A 63 -5.83 -7.33 5.47
C LYS A 63 -5.13 -8.60 5.96
N VAL A 64 -4.07 -8.45 6.75
CA VAL A 64 -3.69 -9.53 7.65
C VAL A 64 -4.90 -9.69 8.57
N PRO A 65 -5.45 -10.90 8.73
CA PRO A 65 -6.34 -11.14 9.85
C PRO A 65 -5.52 -10.70 11.06
N GLN A 66 -5.91 -9.62 11.74
CA GLN A 66 -5.35 -9.32 13.04
C GLN A 66 -5.72 -10.54 13.88
N ARG A 67 -4.79 -11.49 14.01
CA ARG A 67 -4.81 -12.41 15.13
C ARG A 67 -4.59 -11.47 16.30
N HIS A 68 -5.69 -11.03 16.90
CA HIS A 68 -5.64 -10.53 18.26
C HIS A 68 -4.98 -11.66 19.04
N SER A 69 -3.68 -11.51 19.30
CA SER A 69 -2.97 -12.30 20.28
C SER A 69 -3.58 -11.89 21.61
N GLY A 70 -4.71 -12.51 21.97
CA GLY A 70 -5.20 -12.54 23.33
C GLY A 70 -4.28 -13.47 24.10
N ASN A 71 -3.11 -12.98 24.48
CA ASN A 71 -2.26 -13.62 25.47
C ASN A 71 -2.65 -13.08 26.85
N GLU A 72 -3.76 -13.56 27.39
CA GLU A 72 -3.97 -13.63 28.83
C GLU A 72 -3.94 -15.12 29.20
N ALA A 73 -2.73 -15.61 29.45
CA ALA A 73 -2.53 -16.84 30.21
C ALA A 73 -2.31 -16.44 31.67
N MET A 74 -3.25 -16.87 32.54
CA MET A 74 -3.10 -17.51 33.87
C MET A 74 -2.00 -16.97 34.82
N PRO A 75 -2.25 -16.74 36.13
CA PRO A 75 -2.98 -17.63 37.06
C PRO A 75 -4.35 -17.15 37.56
#